data_AF-A0A3M0JLP7-F1
#
_entry.id   AF-A0A3M0JLP7-F1
#
_cell.length_a   1.000
_cell.length_b   1.000
_cell.length_c   1.000
_cell.angle_alpha   90.00
_cell.angle_beta   90.00
_cell.angle_gamma   90.00
#
_symmetry.space_group_name_H-M   'P 1'
#
loop_
_entity.id
_entity.type
_entity.pdbx_description
1 polymer ?
#
loop_
_entity_poly.entity_id
_entity_poly.type
_entity_poly.pdbx_seq_one_letter_code
_entity_poly.pdbx_strand_id
1 'polypeptide(L)'
;MDNISQVIHNCETCAAIKQAKWVKPLWYGGRRLKYRYGEAWQIDYITLPQTRQGKRYVLTIVEATTGWLETYPVPHATARNTILGLEKQVLWRHGTPERIESDNGTHFKNGLINTWAREHGIEWIYHIPYHAPAAGKVERCNGLLKTTLKALSGGTFKNWELNLAKATWMVNTRGSINRAGPAQSEPLHTVDGDKVPVVHMKGILGKTVWINPTSSKGRPIRGIVFAQGPGST
;
A
#
# COMPACT_ATOMS: atom_id res chain seq x y z
N MET A 1 49.03 -21.40 8.16
CA MET A 1 47.84 -21.18 7.31
C MET A 1 46.70 -20.78 8.23
N ASP A 2 46.69 -19.53 8.69
CA ASP A 2 45.56 -18.93 9.42
C ASP A 2 45.67 -17.44 9.18
N ASN A 3 44.68 -16.79 8.55
CA ASN A 3 44.35 -15.41 8.95
C ASN A 3 43.15 -14.73 8.28
N ILE A 4 42.44 -15.32 7.32
CA ILE A 4 41.27 -14.59 6.77
C ILE A 4 40.13 -14.58 7.80
N SER A 5 39.88 -15.70 8.48
CA SER A 5 38.87 -15.77 9.53
C SER A 5 39.22 -14.90 10.75
N GLN A 6 40.49 -14.85 11.18
CA GLN A 6 40.91 -14.00 12.30
C GLN A 6 40.73 -12.51 11.97
N VAL A 7 41.12 -12.09 10.75
CA VAL A 7 40.98 -10.70 10.30
C VAL A 7 39.51 -10.29 10.22
N ILE A 8 38.62 -11.17 9.76
CA ILE A 8 37.17 -10.91 9.75
C ILE A 8 36.58 -10.83 11.17
N HIS A 9 37.12 -11.61 12.11
CA HIS A 9 36.62 -11.65 13.50
C HIS A 9 37.09 -10.46 14.34
N ASN A 10 38.27 -9.92 14.04
CA ASN A 10 38.89 -8.80 14.76
C ASN A 10 38.69 -7.43 14.08
N CYS A 11 38.11 -7.41 12.88
CA CYS A 11 37.79 -6.16 12.21
C CYS A 11 36.56 -5.52 12.86
N GLU A 12 36.77 -4.43 13.60
CA GLU A 12 35.72 -3.65 14.26
C GLU A 12 34.64 -3.19 13.26
N THR A 13 35.03 -2.85 12.03
CA THR A 13 34.09 -2.49 10.95
C THR A 13 33.21 -3.67 10.53
N CYS A 14 33.79 -4.87 10.40
CA CYS A 14 33.06 -6.10 10.09
C CYS A 14 32.16 -6.53 11.26
N ALA A 15 32.62 -6.35 12.50
CA ALA A 15 31.85 -6.60 13.71
C ALA A 15 30.67 -5.62 13.83
N ALA A 16 30.88 -4.32 13.53
CA ALA A 16 29.84 -3.31 13.50
C ALA A 16 28.77 -3.60 12.42
N ILE A 17 29.19 -4.02 11.22
CA ILE A 17 28.26 -4.42 10.14
C ILE A 17 27.49 -5.69 10.52
N LYS A 18 28.14 -6.66 11.16
CA LYS A 18 27.48 -7.88 11.67
C LYS A 18 26.51 -7.56 12.81
N GLN A 19 26.88 -6.70 13.76
CA GLN A 19 26.01 -6.24 14.83
C GLN A 19 24.81 -5.47 14.28
N ALA A 20 25.00 -4.59 13.30
CA ALA A 20 23.90 -3.88 12.61
C ALA A 20 22.91 -4.85 11.93
N LYS A 21 23.38 -5.99 11.43
CA LYS A 21 22.54 -7.09 10.91
C LYS A 21 21.91 -7.96 12.00
N TRP A 22 22.53 -8.04 13.18
CA TRP A 22 22.10 -8.84 14.34
C TRP A 22 21.29 -8.09 15.39
N VAL A 23 21.11 -6.78 15.24
CA VAL A 23 20.09 -6.06 15.99
C VAL A 23 18.76 -6.63 15.51
N LYS A 24 18.27 -7.64 16.24
CA LYS A 24 16.90 -8.11 16.13
C LYS A 24 16.05 -6.84 16.23
N PRO A 25 15.16 -6.54 15.26
CA PRO A 25 14.26 -5.40 15.41
C PRO A 25 13.63 -5.54 16.78
N LEU A 26 13.72 -4.49 17.60
CA LEU A 26 13.05 -4.42 18.90
C LEU A 26 11.60 -4.80 18.65
N TRP A 27 11.24 -6.01 19.07
CA TRP A 27 9.88 -6.52 19.03
C TRP A 27 9.11 -5.72 20.06
N TYR A 28 8.61 -4.55 19.65
CA TYR A 28 7.44 -4.00 20.29
C TYR A 28 6.30 -4.99 20.04
N GLY A 29 5.70 -5.42 21.16
CA GLY A 29 4.87 -6.61 21.28
C GLY A 29 3.88 -6.82 20.14
N GLY A 30 3.71 -8.09 19.82
CA GLY A 30 2.80 -8.56 18.78
C GLY A 30 1.38 -8.03 18.96
N ARG A 31 1.07 -6.97 18.23
CA ARG A 31 -0.27 -6.76 17.68
C ARG A 31 -0.07 -6.27 16.27
N ARG A 32 -0.19 -7.19 15.32
CA ARG A 32 -0.52 -6.84 13.93
C ARG A 32 -1.73 -5.91 14.07
N LEU A 33 -1.60 -4.62 13.74
CA LEU A 33 -2.77 -3.75 13.60
C LEU A 33 -3.67 -4.50 12.62
N LYS A 34 -4.78 -5.07 13.12
CA LYS A 34 -5.78 -5.73 12.30
C LYS A 34 -6.57 -4.58 11.67
N TYR A 35 -5.95 -3.91 10.71
CA TYR A 35 -6.66 -3.04 9.79
C TYR A 35 -7.80 -3.84 9.16
N ARG A 36 -8.96 -3.21 9.00
CA ARG A 36 -9.98 -3.75 8.10
C ARG A 36 -9.51 -3.55 6.66
N TYR A 37 -10.04 -4.35 5.76
CA TYR A 37 -9.76 -4.18 4.34
C TYR A 37 -10.07 -2.74 3.90
N GLY A 38 -9.11 -2.11 3.22
CA GLY A 38 -9.24 -0.75 2.71
C GLY A 38 -9.00 0.36 3.73
N GLU A 39 -8.83 0.03 5.01
CA GLU A 39 -8.65 1.01 6.10
C GLU A 39 -7.30 1.72 6.01
N ALA A 40 -6.22 0.98 5.70
CA ALA A 40 -4.87 1.51 5.64
C ALA A 40 -4.13 1.06 4.38
N TRP A 41 -3.36 1.97 3.80
CA TRP A 41 -2.55 1.73 2.60
C TRP A 41 -1.13 2.21 2.79
N GLN A 42 -0.17 1.45 2.26
CA GLN A 42 1.24 1.81 2.27
C GLN A 42 1.67 2.19 0.86
N ILE A 43 2.35 3.32 0.71
CA ILE A 43 2.80 3.81 -0.59
C ILE A 43 4.31 4.03 -0.65
N ASP A 44 4.86 3.80 -1.83
CA ASP A 44 6.26 4.02 -2.14
C ASP A 44 6.44 4.31 -3.64
N TYR A 45 7.59 4.86 -4.03
CA TYR A 45 7.99 4.97 -5.42
C TYR A 45 9.11 3.99 -5.75
N ILE A 46 8.91 3.18 -6.78
CA ILE A 46 10.02 2.48 -7.43
C ILE A 46 10.51 3.28 -8.63
N THR A 47 11.82 3.32 -8.79
CA THR A 47 12.48 3.89 -9.99
C THR A 47 12.83 2.76 -10.95
N LEU A 48 12.49 2.95 -12.22
CA LEU A 48 12.78 2.04 -13.33
C LEU A 48 13.48 2.82 -14.47
N PRO A 49 14.12 2.13 -15.44
CA PRO A 49 14.66 2.80 -16.62
C PRO A 49 13.59 3.58 -17.36
N GLN A 50 13.94 4.77 -17.85
CA GLN A 50 12.98 5.65 -18.51
C GLN A 50 12.45 5.01 -19.80
N THR A 51 11.12 5.02 -19.97
CA THR A 51 10.46 4.53 -21.20
C THR A 51 10.51 5.59 -22.30
N ARG A 52 10.21 5.19 -23.54
CA ARG A 52 10.06 6.13 -24.67
C ARG A 52 8.97 7.18 -24.43
N GLN A 53 7.96 6.85 -23.62
CA GLN A 53 6.88 7.75 -23.21
C GLN A 53 7.27 8.63 -22.00
N GLY A 54 8.52 8.58 -21.56
CA GLY A 54 9.03 9.40 -20.47
C GLY A 54 8.68 8.92 -19.07
N LYS A 55 8.07 7.74 -18.90
CA LYS A 55 7.79 7.17 -17.58
C LYS A 55 9.06 6.63 -16.94
N ARG A 56 9.32 7.01 -15.70
CA ARG A 56 10.52 6.57 -14.94
C ARG A 56 10.17 6.00 -13.57
N TYR A 57 9.04 6.42 -13.01
CA TYR A 57 8.63 6.03 -11.66
C TYR A 57 7.32 5.27 -11.71
N VAL A 58 7.14 4.36 -10.76
CA VAL A 58 5.84 3.74 -10.48
C VAL A 58 5.53 4.01 -9.02
N LEU A 59 4.41 4.67 -8.77
CA LEU A 59 3.82 4.71 -7.44
C LEU A 59 3.23 3.33 -7.17
N THR A 60 3.73 2.67 -6.14
CA THR A 60 3.18 1.40 -5.64
C THR A 60 2.33 1.68 -4.42
N ILE A 61 1.15 1.08 -4.37
CA ILE A 61 0.15 1.34 -3.35
C ILE A 61 -0.36 -0.01 -2.87
N VAL A 62 -0.09 -0.35 -1.61
CA VAL A 62 -0.29 -1.69 -1.07
C VAL A 62 -1.29 -1.63 0.08
N GLU A 63 -2.39 -2.38 -0.03
CA GLU A 63 -3.41 -2.47 1.01
C GLU A 63 -2.84 -3.21 2.23
N ALA A 64 -2.91 -2.58 3.40
CA ALA A 64 -2.16 -2.98 4.58
C ALA A 64 -2.65 -4.30 5.21
N THR A 65 -3.83 -4.81 4.85
CA THR A 65 -4.39 -6.06 5.38
C THR A 65 -3.98 -7.26 4.53
N THR A 66 -4.41 -7.25 3.27
CA THR A 66 -4.28 -8.30 2.25
C THR A 66 -2.92 -8.28 1.57
N GLY A 67 -2.30 -7.11 1.44
CA GLY A 67 -1.14 -6.91 0.58
C GLY A 67 -1.50 -6.74 -0.90
N TRP A 68 -2.76 -6.42 -1.22
CA TRP A 68 -3.19 -6.09 -2.57
C TRP A 68 -2.40 -4.89 -3.12
N LEU A 69 -1.71 -5.09 -4.24
CA LEU A 69 -0.88 -4.09 -4.88
C LEU A 69 -1.63 -3.40 -6.03
N GLU A 70 -1.68 -2.09 -5.97
CA GLU A 70 -2.02 -1.21 -7.09
C GLU A 70 -0.75 -0.48 -7.57
N THR A 71 -0.70 -0.17 -8.87
CA THR A 71 0.44 0.53 -9.48
C THR A 71 0.00 1.69 -10.35
N TYR A 72 0.78 2.77 -10.34
CA TYR A 72 0.51 3.95 -11.16
C TYR A 72 1.80 4.53 -11.77
N PRO A 73 2.02 4.41 -13.10
CA PRO A 73 3.25 4.85 -13.75
C PRO A 73 3.24 6.37 -14.03
N VAL A 74 4.31 7.05 -13.60
CA VAL A 74 4.44 8.50 -13.70
C VAL A 74 5.84 8.92 -14.22
N PRO A 75 5.94 10.06 -14.93
CA PRO A 75 7.23 10.57 -15.39
C PRO A 75 8.11 11.06 -14.24
N HIS A 76 7.49 11.61 -13.18
CA HIS A 76 8.17 12.19 -12.03
C HIS A 76 7.46 11.84 -10.73
N ALA A 77 8.23 11.49 -9.70
CA ALA A 77 7.72 11.36 -8.33
C ALA A 77 7.45 12.75 -7.75
N THR A 78 6.20 13.21 -7.85
CA THR A 78 5.76 14.53 -7.37
C THR A 78 4.49 14.39 -6.55
N ALA A 79 4.22 15.35 -5.67
CA ALA A 79 2.99 15.40 -4.87
C ALA A 79 1.72 15.30 -5.72
N ARG A 80 1.66 16.02 -6.85
CA ARG A 80 0.51 15.99 -7.77
C ARG A 80 0.30 14.61 -8.37
N ASN A 81 1.38 13.97 -8.82
CA ASN A 81 1.32 12.63 -9.39
C ASN A 81 0.95 11.58 -8.33
N THR A 82 1.39 11.76 -7.09
CA THR A 82 0.99 10.92 -5.95
C THR A 82 -0.51 11.01 -5.73
N ILE A 83 -1.05 12.23 -5.62
CA ILE A 83 -2.49 12.47 -5.42
C ILE A 83 -3.31 11.84 -6.54
N LEU A 84 -2.96 12.11 -7.80
CA LEU A 84 -3.65 11.52 -8.95
C LEU A 84 -3.60 9.98 -8.95
N GLY A 85 -2.49 9.40 -8.51
CA GLY A 85 -2.35 7.96 -8.36
C GLY A 85 -3.25 7.39 -7.26
N LEU A 86 -3.28 8.04 -6.10
CA LEU A 86 -4.15 7.66 -4.98
C LEU A 86 -5.63 7.78 -5.33
N GLU A 87 -6.05 8.86 -5.97
CA GLU A 87 -7.43 9.06 -6.39
C GLU A 87 -7.89 7.94 -7.33
N LYS A 88 -7.11 7.70 -8.39
CA LYS A 88 -7.43 6.72 -9.43
C LYS A 88 -7.39 5.28 -8.94
N GLN A 89 -6.35 4.95 -8.17
CA GLN A 89 -6.10 3.56 -7.80
C GLN A 89 -6.73 3.17 -6.47
N VAL A 90 -6.98 4.12 -5.57
CA VAL A 90 -7.53 3.86 -4.24
C VAL A 90 -8.93 4.43 -4.13
N LEU A 91 -9.10 5.76 -4.12
CA LEU A 91 -10.37 6.39 -3.75
C LEU A 91 -11.52 5.93 -4.65
N TRP A 92 -11.35 5.95 -5.97
CA TRP A 92 -12.42 5.61 -6.91
C TRP A 92 -12.73 4.11 -6.99
N ARG A 93 -11.85 3.25 -6.48
CA ARG A 93 -11.95 1.78 -6.63
C ARG A 93 -12.26 1.07 -5.31
N HIS A 94 -11.69 1.55 -4.22
CA HIS A 94 -11.73 0.95 -2.89
C HIS A 94 -12.38 1.85 -1.85
N GLY A 95 -12.67 3.12 -2.19
CA GLY A 95 -13.16 4.13 -1.26
C GLY A 95 -12.04 4.91 -0.57
N THR A 96 -12.42 5.89 0.25
CA THR A 96 -11.48 6.74 0.99
C THR A 96 -10.88 5.95 2.16
N PRO A 97 -9.55 5.76 2.20
CA PRO A 97 -8.90 5.07 3.32
C PRO A 97 -8.92 5.93 4.58
N GLU A 98 -8.81 5.31 5.75
CA GLU A 98 -8.63 6.05 7.01
C GLU A 98 -7.17 6.49 7.17
N ARG A 99 -6.22 5.70 6.65
CA ARG A 99 -4.79 5.93 6.81
C ARG A 99 -3.97 5.67 5.55
N ILE A 100 -2.99 6.53 5.29
CA ILE A 100 -1.93 6.31 4.29
C ILE A 100 -0.57 6.37 4.99
N GLU A 101 0.29 5.39 4.72
CA GLU A 101 1.63 5.29 5.28
C GLU A 101 2.68 5.44 4.16
N SER A 102 3.70 6.28 4.37
CA SER A 102 4.78 6.50 3.38
C SER A 102 6.12 6.77 4.04
N ASP A 103 7.20 6.80 3.26
CA ASP A 103 8.47 7.39 3.72
C ASP A 103 8.39 8.93 3.83
N ASN A 104 9.47 9.55 4.32
CA ASN A 104 9.59 11.01 4.48
C ASN A 104 10.00 11.74 3.18
N GLY A 105 9.90 11.11 2.01
CA GLY A 105 10.26 11.70 0.73
C GLY A 105 9.48 12.98 0.45
N THR A 106 10.11 13.95 -0.22
CA THR A 106 9.51 15.27 -0.51
C THR A 106 8.24 15.18 -1.36
N HIS A 107 8.10 14.11 -2.14
CA HIS A 107 6.91 13.81 -2.94
C HIS A 107 5.72 13.28 -2.11
N PHE A 108 5.95 12.90 -0.84
CA PHE A 108 4.92 12.52 0.14
C PHE A 108 4.80 13.51 1.30
N LYS A 109 5.87 14.24 1.63
CA LYS A 109 5.90 15.18 2.76
C LYS A 109 6.00 16.62 2.27
N ASN A 110 4.85 17.25 2.06
CA ASN A 110 4.73 18.64 1.63
C ASN A 110 3.31 19.19 1.91
N GLY A 111 3.16 20.51 1.81
CA GLY A 111 1.89 21.18 2.11
C GLY A 111 0.71 20.76 1.21
N LEU A 112 0.98 20.36 -0.03
CA LEU A 112 -0.06 19.89 -0.96
C LEU A 112 -0.64 18.55 -0.49
N ILE A 113 0.21 17.59 -0.15
CA ILE A 113 -0.22 16.29 0.41
C ILE A 113 -0.97 16.49 1.73
N ASN A 114 -0.44 17.32 2.63
CA ASN A 114 -1.09 17.59 3.92
C ASN A 114 -2.49 18.19 3.76
N THR A 115 -2.65 19.11 2.81
CA THR A 115 -3.95 19.74 2.52
C THR A 115 -4.93 18.72 1.95
N TRP A 116 -4.50 17.96 0.94
CA TRP A 116 -5.33 16.95 0.31
C TRP A 116 -5.77 15.84 1.28
N ALA A 117 -4.85 15.35 2.12
CA ALA A 117 -5.15 14.33 3.12
C ALA A 117 -6.20 14.83 4.14
N ARG A 118 -6.04 16.07 4.62
CA ARG A 118 -6.99 16.70 5.55
C ARG A 118 -8.38 16.88 4.93
N GLU A 119 -8.46 17.31 3.67
CA GLU A 119 -9.74 17.47 2.95
C GLU A 119 -10.51 16.16 2.81
N HIS A 120 -9.80 15.04 2.66
CA HIS A 120 -10.39 13.71 2.55
C HIS A 120 -10.53 13.00 3.90
N GLY A 121 -10.12 13.62 5.01
CA GLY A 121 -10.15 13.00 6.34
C GLY A 121 -9.19 11.82 6.50
N ILE A 122 -8.10 11.80 5.73
CA ILE A 122 -7.08 10.75 5.73
C ILE A 122 -5.98 11.11 6.73
N GLU A 123 -5.66 10.19 7.63
CA GLU A 123 -4.48 10.29 8.47
C GLU A 123 -3.23 9.87 7.69
N TRP A 124 -2.28 10.80 7.53
CA TRP A 124 -1.01 10.48 6.87
C TRP A 124 0.08 10.16 7.90
N ILE A 125 0.59 8.93 7.85
CA ILE A 125 1.63 8.43 8.75
C ILE A 125 2.95 8.34 8.00
N TYR A 126 4.01 8.94 8.55
CA TYR A 126 5.35 8.85 7.99
C TYR A 126 6.16 7.78 8.71
N HIS A 127 6.84 6.92 7.97
CA HIS A 127 7.75 5.93 8.52
C HIS A 127 8.89 6.63 9.28
N ILE A 128 9.25 6.08 10.44
CA ILE A 128 10.42 6.55 11.18
C ILE A 128 11.66 6.06 10.42
N PRO A 129 12.61 6.95 10.05
CA PRO A 129 13.88 6.53 9.47
C PRO A 129 14.54 5.47 10.36
N TYR A 130 15.08 4.41 9.75
CA TYR A 130 15.75 3.30 10.45
C TYR A 130 14.87 2.36 11.31
N HIS A 131 13.54 2.48 11.25
CA HIS A 131 12.60 1.50 11.84
C HIS A 131 11.70 0.86 10.76
N ALA A 132 12.24 -0.17 10.10
CA ALA A 132 11.63 -0.92 9.00
C ALA A 132 10.38 -1.82 9.27
N PRO A 133 9.92 -2.13 10.51
CA PRO A 133 8.84 -3.12 10.66
C PRO A 133 7.52 -2.77 9.96
N ALA A 134 7.16 -1.49 9.90
CA ALA A 134 5.92 -1.04 9.25
C ALA A 134 6.03 -1.09 7.72
N ALA A 135 7.14 -0.61 7.13
CA ALA A 135 7.35 -0.55 5.68
C ALA A 135 7.53 -1.93 4.99
N GLY A 136 7.70 -3.01 5.76
CA GLY A 136 8.07 -4.32 5.23
C GLY A 136 7.05 -4.98 4.29
N LYS A 137 5.80 -4.49 4.19
CA LYS A 137 4.84 -4.97 3.19
C LYS A 137 5.06 -4.32 1.82
N VAL A 138 5.08 -3.00 1.76
CA VAL A 138 5.34 -2.28 0.50
C VAL A 138 6.70 -2.63 -0.09
N GLU A 139 7.75 -2.74 0.74
CA GLU A 139 9.09 -3.16 0.31
C GLU A 139 9.09 -4.56 -0.33
N ARG A 140 8.36 -5.51 0.27
CA ARG A 140 8.24 -6.87 -0.27
C ARG A 140 7.51 -6.85 -1.61
N CYS A 141 6.39 -6.14 -1.71
CA CYS A 141 5.65 -6.00 -2.96
C CYS A 141 6.50 -5.34 -4.06
N ASN A 142 7.29 -4.33 -3.71
CA ASN A 142 8.20 -3.64 -4.62
C ASN A 142 9.30 -4.58 -5.14
N GLY A 143 9.87 -5.40 -4.27
CA GLY A 143 10.82 -6.45 -4.67
C GLY A 143 10.20 -7.46 -5.64
N LEU A 144 9.00 -7.95 -5.32
CA LEU A 144 8.27 -8.89 -6.17
C LEU A 144 7.92 -8.27 -7.53
N LEU A 145 7.42 -7.04 -7.55
CA LEU A 145 7.06 -6.33 -8.77
C LEU A 145 8.28 -6.15 -9.68
N LYS A 146 9.42 -5.72 -9.14
CA LYS A 146 10.68 -5.56 -9.90
C LYS A 146 11.15 -6.88 -10.50
N THR A 147 11.11 -7.98 -9.74
CA THR A 147 11.48 -9.31 -10.23
C THR A 147 10.56 -9.77 -11.35
N THR A 148 9.24 -9.60 -11.18
CA THR A 148 8.25 -9.99 -12.19
C THR A 148 8.39 -9.16 -13.47
N LEU A 149 8.56 -7.85 -13.36
CA LEU A 149 8.80 -6.97 -14.52
C LEU A 149 10.06 -7.36 -15.28
N LYS A 150 11.13 -7.69 -14.56
CA LYS A 150 12.40 -8.14 -15.17
C LYS A 150 12.22 -9.46 -15.92
N ALA A 151 11.50 -10.40 -15.33
CA ALA A 151 11.20 -11.69 -15.97
C ALA A 151 10.36 -11.50 -17.25
N LEU A 152 9.29 -10.69 -17.19
CA LEU A 152 8.42 -10.41 -18.35
C LEU A 152 9.12 -9.64 -19.47
N SER A 153 10.20 -8.92 -19.16
CA SER A 153 10.96 -8.11 -20.12
C SER A 153 12.27 -8.78 -20.55
N GLY A 154 12.34 -10.12 -20.51
CA GLY A 154 13.48 -10.90 -21.00
C GLY A 154 14.78 -10.65 -20.22
N GLY A 155 14.69 -10.44 -18.91
CA GLY A 155 15.84 -10.13 -18.05
C GLY A 155 16.24 -8.65 -18.06
N THR A 156 15.60 -7.82 -18.88
CA THR A 156 15.80 -6.37 -18.94
C THR A 156 14.65 -5.63 -18.26
N PHE A 157 14.57 -4.30 -18.40
CA PHE A 157 13.37 -3.51 -18.09
C PHE A 157 12.86 -2.77 -19.33
N LYS A 158 13.20 -3.25 -20.53
CA LYS A 158 12.79 -2.58 -21.77
C LYS A 158 11.27 -2.62 -21.89
N ASN A 159 10.66 -1.46 -22.15
CA ASN A 159 9.20 -1.30 -22.26
C ASN A 159 8.41 -1.88 -21.07
N TRP A 160 8.97 -1.79 -19.85
CA TRP A 160 8.34 -2.33 -18.63
C TRP A 160 6.90 -1.85 -18.42
N GLU A 161 6.55 -0.66 -18.93
CA GLU A 161 5.21 -0.07 -18.87
C GLU A 161 4.15 -0.95 -19.54
N LEU A 162 4.46 -1.59 -20.68
CA LEU A 162 3.55 -2.51 -21.37
C LEU A 162 3.27 -3.77 -20.52
N ASN A 163 4.23 -4.15 -19.69
CA ASN A 163 4.14 -5.31 -18.82
C ASN A 163 3.64 -4.98 -17.42
N LEU A 164 3.41 -3.70 -17.09
CA LEU A 164 3.12 -3.28 -15.72
C LEU A 164 1.82 -3.89 -15.20
N ALA A 165 0.73 -3.76 -15.95
CA ALA A 165 -0.57 -4.31 -15.56
C ALA A 165 -0.49 -5.83 -15.35
N LYS A 166 0.18 -6.55 -16.26
CA LYS A 166 0.40 -8.00 -16.16
C LYS A 166 1.26 -8.36 -14.95
N ALA A 167 2.33 -7.60 -14.68
CA ALA A 167 3.19 -7.82 -13.53
C ALA A 167 2.45 -7.59 -12.21
N THR A 168 1.65 -6.52 -12.11
CA THR A 168 0.81 -6.22 -10.94
C THR A 168 -0.19 -7.34 -10.70
N TRP A 169 -0.88 -7.81 -11.74
CA TRP A 169 -1.79 -8.95 -11.64
C TRP A 169 -1.09 -10.23 -11.14
N MET A 170 0.09 -10.53 -11.68
CA MET A 170 0.88 -11.69 -11.25
C MET A 170 1.32 -11.57 -9.79
N VAL A 171 1.63 -10.36 -9.30
CA VAL A 171 1.96 -10.14 -7.88
C VAL A 171 0.73 -10.36 -6.98
N ASN A 172 -0.45 -9.90 -7.40
CA ASN A 172 -1.69 -10.06 -6.62
C ASN A 172 -2.24 -11.49 -6.62
N THR A 173 -1.98 -12.25 -7.67
CA THR A 173 -2.41 -13.66 -7.79
C THR A 173 -1.38 -14.65 -7.25
N ARG A 174 -0.15 -14.21 -6.99
CA ARG A 174 0.90 -15.07 -6.44
C ARG A 174 0.56 -15.49 -5.00
N GLY A 175 0.25 -16.76 -4.83
CA GLY A 175 0.26 -17.41 -3.53
C GLY A 175 1.67 -17.49 -2.93
N SER A 176 1.76 -17.36 -1.61
CA SER A 176 2.90 -17.79 -0.81
C SER A 176 2.69 -19.24 -0.37
N ILE A 177 3.77 -19.98 -0.12
CA ILE A 177 3.78 -21.34 0.44
C ILE A 177 2.84 -21.53 1.65
N ASN A 178 2.58 -20.48 2.43
CA ASN A 178 1.72 -20.53 3.63
C ASN A 178 0.47 -19.64 3.53
N ARG A 179 0.16 -19.06 2.37
CA ARG A 179 -0.98 -18.13 2.22
C ARG A 179 -1.36 -17.93 0.76
N ALA A 180 -2.64 -18.05 0.45
CA ALA A 180 -3.17 -17.67 -0.86
C ALA A 180 -2.82 -16.20 -1.19
N GLY A 181 -2.63 -15.88 -2.48
CA GLY A 181 -2.30 -14.51 -2.91
C GLY A 181 -3.43 -13.55 -2.54
N PRO A 182 -3.20 -12.22 -2.53
CA PRO A 182 -4.27 -11.24 -2.25
C PRO A 182 -5.57 -11.46 -3.05
N ALA A 183 -5.48 -11.96 -4.29
CA ALA A 183 -6.63 -12.30 -5.13
C ALA A 183 -7.31 -13.65 -4.79
N GLN A 184 -6.64 -14.48 -4.00
CA GLN A 184 -7.03 -15.84 -3.63
C GLN A 184 -7.25 -15.97 -2.12
N SER A 185 -7.00 -14.92 -1.33
CA SER A 185 -7.38 -14.89 0.07
C SER A 185 -8.90 -14.85 0.14
N GLU A 186 -9.49 -15.88 0.77
CA GLU A 186 -10.89 -15.87 1.21
C GLU A 186 -11.23 -14.46 1.70
N PRO A 187 -12.32 -13.84 1.20
CA PRO A 187 -12.83 -12.60 1.80
C PRO A 187 -12.94 -12.88 3.30
N LEU A 188 -12.23 -12.10 4.12
CA LEU A 188 -12.35 -12.19 5.58
C LEU A 188 -13.84 -12.21 5.90
N HIS A 189 -14.34 -13.39 6.30
CA HIS A 189 -15.75 -13.74 6.46
C HIS A 189 -16.70 -12.54 6.27
N THR A 190 -17.31 -12.42 5.10
CA THR A 190 -18.63 -11.78 5.05
C THR A 190 -19.51 -12.65 5.94
N VAL A 191 -19.73 -12.25 7.19
CA VAL A 191 -20.84 -12.81 7.96
C VAL A 191 -22.07 -12.41 7.16
N ASP A 192 -22.72 -13.40 6.58
CA ASP A 192 -23.92 -13.24 5.77
C ASP A 192 -24.96 -12.48 6.63
N GLY A 193 -25.08 -11.17 6.39
CA GLY A 193 -25.80 -10.27 7.30
C GLY A 193 -25.47 -8.78 7.20
N ASP A 194 -24.24 -8.40 6.84
CA ASP A 194 -23.86 -6.98 6.72
C ASP A 194 -24.29 -6.39 5.36
N LYS A 195 -25.60 -6.31 5.13
CA LYS A 195 -26.16 -5.43 4.09
C LYS A 195 -25.89 -4.00 4.52
N VAL A 196 -24.85 -3.38 3.98
CA VAL A 196 -24.61 -1.94 4.14
C VAL A 196 -25.85 -1.20 3.62
N PRO A 197 -26.63 -0.50 4.45
CA PRO A 197 -27.84 0.16 3.97
C PRO A 197 -27.44 1.33 3.07
N VAL A 198 -27.87 1.28 1.81
CA VAL A 198 -27.74 2.43 0.90
C VAL A 198 -28.80 3.45 1.29
N VAL A 199 -28.37 4.54 1.93
CA VAL A 199 -29.28 5.63 2.37
C VAL A 199 -29.34 6.70 1.29
N HIS A 200 -30.50 6.88 0.67
CA HIS A 200 -30.77 7.95 -0.29
C HIS A 200 -31.21 9.22 0.44
N MET A 201 -30.29 10.18 0.62
CA MET A 201 -30.60 11.52 1.13
C MET A 201 -30.02 12.60 0.22
N LYS A 202 -30.88 13.46 -0.35
CA LYS A 202 -30.47 14.60 -1.19
C LYS A 202 -29.63 15.59 -0.36
N GLY A 203 -28.47 15.99 -0.88
CA GLY A 203 -27.59 17.03 -0.28
C GLY A 203 -26.47 16.54 0.65
N ILE A 204 -26.27 15.23 0.80
CA ILE A 204 -25.30 14.62 1.77
C ILE A 204 -24.23 13.77 1.05
N LEU A 205 -24.07 13.92 -0.27
CA LEU A 205 -23.10 13.17 -1.08
C LEU A 205 -21.68 13.23 -0.49
N GLY A 206 -21.07 12.06 -0.25
CA GLY A 206 -19.69 11.95 0.25
C GLY A 206 -19.51 12.24 1.74
N LYS A 207 -20.58 12.52 2.51
CA LYS A 207 -20.46 12.74 3.96
C LYS A 207 -20.50 11.43 4.74
N THR A 208 -19.77 11.39 5.86
CA THR A 208 -19.84 10.30 6.83
C THR A 208 -21.19 10.33 7.54
N VAL A 209 -21.87 9.20 7.61
CA VAL A 209 -23.11 9.02 8.36
C VAL A 209 -22.99 7.88 9.36
N TRP A 210 -23.70 8.00 10.47
CA TRP A 210 -23.84 6.94 11.46
C TRP A 210 -25.17 6.23 11.23
N ILE A 211 -25.09 4.93 10.93
CA ILE A 211 -26.27 4.09 10.78
C ILE A 211 -26.48 3.36 12.09
N ASN A 212 -27.57 3.70 12.78
CA ASN A 212 -27.98 2.98 13.98
C ASN A 212 -28.75 1.72 13.55
N PRO A 213 -28.34 0.53 14.01
CA PRO A 213 -29.08 -0.69 13.72
C PRO A 213 -30.47 -0.64 14.33
N THR A 214 -31.45 -1.27 13.67
CA THR A 214 -32.86 -1.31 14.10
C THR A 214 -33.07 -2.04 15.43
N SER A 215 -32.09 -2.86 15.84
CA SER A 215 -32.07 -3.50 17.15
C SER A 215 -31.26 -2.67 18.15
N SER A 216 -31.87 -2.39 19.32
CA SER A 216 -31.31 -1.58 20.41
C SER A 216 -30.01 -2.10 21.03
N LYS A 217 -29.48 -3.23 20.55
CA LYS A 217 -28.24 -3.86 21.03
C LYS A 217 -27.06 -3.77 20.04
N GLY A 218 -27.24 -3.24 18.84
CA GLY A 218 -26.17 -3.13 17.85
C GLY A 218 -25.35 -1.84 18.02
N ARG A 219 -24.03 -1.91 17.85
CA ARG A 219 -23.17 -0.71 17.80
C ARG A 219 -23.44 0.06 16.50
N PRO A 220 -23.44 1.40 16.51
CA PRO A 220 -23.58 2.20 15.29
C PRO A 220 -22.50 1.84 14.28
N ILE A 221 -22.89 1.67 13.02
CA ILE A 221 -21.95 1.38 11.93
C ILE A 221 -21.67 2.70 11.19
N ARG A 222 -20.38 2.99 10.97
CA ARG A 222 -19.93 4.16 10.22
C ARG A 222 -20.04 3.86 8.72
N GLY A 223 -20.84 4.64 8.00
CA GLY A 223 -21.02 4.53 6.55
C GLY A 223 -20.69 5.83 5.82
N ILE A 224 -20.54 5.77 4.50
CA ILE A 224 -20.37 6.93 3.61
C ILE A 224 -21.55 6.93 2.63
N VAL A 225 -22.17 8.10 2.45
CA VAL A 225 -23.29 8.25 1.50
C VAL A 225 -22.76 8.33 0.08
N PHE A 226 -23.14 7.35 -0.75
CA PHE A 226 -22.84 7.34 -2.18
C PHE A 226 -23.94 7.98 -3.01
N ALA A 227 -23.56 8.55 -4.16
CA ALA A 227 -24.50 8.94 -5.20
C ALA A 227 -24.85 7.69 -5.99
N GLN A 228 -26.14 7.41 -6.17
CA GLN A 228 -26.53 6.60 -7.33
C GLN A 228 -26.41 7.53 -8.55
N GLY A 229 -25.42 7.29 -9.40
CA GLY A 229 -25.46 7.83 -10.76
C GLY A 229 -26.69 7.28 -11.48
N PRO A 230 -27.30 8.02 -12.42
CA PRO A 230 -28.47 7.55 -13.12
C PRO A 230 -28.08 6.34 -13.99
N GLY A 231 -28.58 5.16 -13.64
CA GLY A 231 -28.59 4.00 -14.53
C GLY A 231 -28.19 2.68 -13.89
N SER A 232 -29.16 2.02 -13.24
CA SER A 232 -29.47 0.60 -13.45
C SER A 232 -30.63 0.21 -12.54
N THR A 233 -31.76 -0.10 -13.17
CA THR A 233 -32.90 -0.83 -12.59
C THR A 233 -32.51 -2.24 -12.21
#